data_AF-X1T371-F1
#
_entry.id   AF-X1T371-F1
#
_cell.length_a   1.000
_cell.length_b   1.000
_cell.length_c   1.000
_cell.angle_alpha   90.00
_cell.angle_beta   90.00
_cell.angle_gamma   90.00
#
_symmetry.space_group_name_H-M   'P 1'
#
loop_
_entity.id
_entity.type
_entity.pdbx_description
1 polymer ?
#
loop_
_entity_poly.entity_id
_entity_poly.type
_entity_poly.pdbx_seq_one_letter_code
_entity_poly.pdbx_strand_id
1 'polypeptide(L)' 'MVKGSHHLGVIYWLGLVGYSDAYQLQRKLLSYRWDRKIADTLLLMEHPPTFTIGKSGKLENVLVSQEEL' A
#
# COMPACT_ATOMS: atom_id res chain seq x y z
N MET A 1 28.05 -13.97 12.24
CA MET A 1 26.93 -13.79 13.19
C MET A 1 26.40 -12.37 13.03
N VAL A 2 25.41 -12.16 12.15
CA VAL A 2 24.83 -10.82 11.94
C VAL A 2 23.96 -10.55 13.16
N LYS A 3 24.40 -9.67 14.07
CA LYS A 3 23.54 -9.17 15.15
C LYS A 3 22.33 -8.53 14.48
N GLY A 4 21.15 -9.13 14.66
CA GLY A 4 19.88 -8.55 14.23
C GLY A 4 19.74 -7.20 14.90
N SER A 5 20.00 -6.13 14.15
CA SER A 5 19.77 -4.78 14.62
C SER A 5 18.26 -4.60 14.61
N HIS A 6 17.63 -4.59 15.79
CA HIS A 6 16.22 -4.25 15.91
C HIS A 6 16.02 -2.82 15.37
N HIS A 7 15.54 -2.69 14.13
CA HIS A 7 15.08 -1.42 13.60
C HIS A 7 13.73 -1.11 14.25
N LEU A 8 13.65 0.00 14.98
CA LEU A 8 12.38 0.54 15.46
C LEU A 8 11.56 1.00 14.25
N GLY A 9 10.43 0.36 14.00
CA GLY A 9 9.46 0.76 12.98
C GLY A 9 8.23 1.41 13.60
N VAL A 10 7.47 2.14 12.79
CA VAL A 10 6.19 2.77 13.20
C VAL A 10 5.03 2.02 12.55
N ILE A 11 3.98 1.74 13.32
CA ILE A 11 2.77 1.06 12.84
C ILE A 11 1.60 2.05 12.92
N TYR A 12 0.84 2.19 11.83
CA TYR A 12 -0.38 2.97 11.77
C TYR A 12 -1.57 2.09 11.44
N TRP A 13 -2.66 2.24 12.20
CA TRP A 13 -3.98 1.70 11.86
C TRP A 13 -4.84 2.83 11.28
N LEU A 14 -5.15 2.77 9.99
CA LEU A 14 -5.85 3.84 9.27
C LEU A 14 -7.36 3.58 9.12
N GLY A 15 -7.83 2.38 9.44
CA GLY A 15 -9.23 1.99 9.23
C GLY A 15 -9.58 1.83 7.75
N LEU A 16 -10.78 2.26 7.35
CA LEU A 16 -11.26 2.19 5.97
C LEU A 16 -10.76 3.39 5.16
N VAL A 17 -9.99 3.15 4.10
CA VAL A 17 -9.36 4.19 3.27
C VAL A 17 -9.56 3.90 1.79
N GLY A 18 -9.86 4.91 0.98
CA GLY A 18 -9.91 4.78 -0.48
C GLY A 18 -8.57 4.33 -1.06
N TYR A 19 -8.57 3.45 -2.05
CA TYR A 19 -7.34 2.88 -2.62
C TYR A 19 -6.39 3.96 -3.17
N SER A 20 -6.92 4.96 -3.87
CA SER A 20 -6.11 6.06 -4.43
C SER A 20 -5.42 6.89 -3.34
N ASP A 21 -6.14 7.23 -2.27
CA ASP A 21 -5.60 8.00 -1.15
C ASP A 21 -4.50 7.22 -0.43
N ALA A 22 -4.73 5.93 -0.19
CA ALA A 22 -3.73 5.03 0.38
C ALA A 22 -2.49 4.93 -0.51
N TYR A 23 -2.65 4.80 -1.82
CA TYR A 23 -1.55 4.74 -2.76
C TYR A 23 -0.71 6.03 -2.79
N GLN A 24 -1.37 7.20 -2.74
CA GLN A 24 -0.68 8.49 -2.63
C GLN A 24 0.13 8.59 -1.33
N LEU A 25 -0.46 8.18 -0.21
CA LEU A 25 0.24 8.13 1.08
C LEU A 25 1.46 7.20 1.02
N GLN A 26 1.29 5.99 0.46
CA GLN A 26 2.38 5.03 0.28
C GLN A 26 3.53 5.62 -0.55
N ARG A 27 3.23 6.30 -1.66
CA ARG A 27 4.27 6.96 -2.49
C ARG A 27 5.01 8.06 -1.74
N LYS A 28 4.29 8.87 -0.95
CA LYS A 28 4.89 9.93 -0.13
C LYS A 28 5.82 9.34 0.93
N LEU A 29 5.36 8.33 1.66
CA LEU A 29 6.15 7.64 2.69
C LEU A 29 7.35 6.92 2.09
N LEU A 30 7.21 6.32 0.91
CA LEU A 30 8.32 5.71 0.18
C LEU A 30 9.43 6.73 -0.11
N SER A 31 9.07 7.93 -0.61
CA SER A 31 10.03 9.01 -0.83
C SER A 31 10.74 9.43 0.46
N TYR A 32 9.99 9.62 1.55
CA TYR A 32 10.59 9.98 2.84
C TYR A 32 11.48 8.88 3.39
N ARG A 33 11.10 7.61 3.20
CA ARG A 33 11.88 6.46 3.64
C ARG A 33 13.15 6.32 2.83
N TRP A 34 13.09 6.55 1.52
CA TRP A 34 14.24 6.57 0.61
C TRP A 34 15.27 7.61 1.06
N ASP A 35 14.79 8.80 1.41
CA ASP A 35 15.61 9.91 1.95
C ASP A 35 16.03 9.70 3.42
N ARG A 36 15.70 8.56 4.04
CA ARG A 36 15.95 8.26 5.46
C ARG A 36 15.36 9.29 6.45
N LYS A 37 14.28 9.98 6.06
CA LYS A 37 13.56 10.98 6.88
C LYS A 37 12.58 10.36 7.86
N ILE A 38 12.17 9.12 7.63
CA ILE A 38 11.27 8.34 8.50
C ILE A 38 11.82 6.94 8.71
N ALA A 39 11.40 6.31 9.81
CA ALA A 39 11.65 4.89 10.07
C ALA A 39 10.84 3.98 9.12
N ASP A 40 11.15 2.68 9.14
CA ASP A 40 10.31 1.69 8.46
C ASP A 40 8.87 1.80 8.99
N THR A 41 7.90 1.82 8.08
CA THR A 41 6.51 2.11 8.41
C THR A 41 5.61 0.98 7.90
N LEU A 42 4.74 0.47 8.77
CA LEU A 42 3.68 -0.48 8.43
C LEU A 42 2.32 0.25 8.50
N LEU A 43 1.59 0.25 7.39
CA LEU A 43 0.23 0.75 7.33
C LEU A 43 -0.75 -0.42 7.34
N LEU A 44 -1.70 -0.40 8.25
CA LEU A 44 -2.79 -1.36 8.35
C LEU A 44 -4.11 -0.64 8.04
N MET A 45 -4.88 -1.18 7.10
CA MET A 45 -6.13 -0.57 6.63
C MET A 45 -7.01 -1.59 5.90
N GLU A 46 -8.24 -1.15 5.63
CA GLU A 46 -9.19 -1.80 4.73
C GLU A 46 -9.51 -0.85 3.56
N HIS A 47 -9.91 -1.39 2.42
CA HIS A 47 -10.40 -0.61 1.28
C HIS A 47 -11.88 -0.88 1.06
N PRO A 48 -12.66 0.10 0.56
CA PRO A 48 -13.93 -0.18 -0.11
C PRO A 48 -13.74 -1.21 -1.24
N PRO A 49 -14.80 -1.88 -1.73
CA PRO A 49 -14.70 -2.81 -2.84
C PRO A 49 -13.87 -2.24 -3.99
N THR A 50 -12.73 -2.86 -4.29
CA THR A 50 -11.73 -2.35 -5.22
C THR A 50 -11.13 -3.50 -6.01
N PHE A 51 -11.11 -3.39 -7.34
CA PHE A 51 -10.29 -4.23 -8.19
C PHE A 51 -8.94 -3.55 -8.46
N THR A 52 -7.84 -4.28 -8.29
CA THR A 52 -6.50 -3.82 -8.65
C THR A 52 -5.86 -4.78 -9.65
N ILE A 53 -5.27 -4.25 -10.71
CA ILE A 53 -4.56 -5.07 -11.71
C ILE A 53 -3.06 -4.84 -11.53
N GLY A 54 -2.36 -5.88 -11.05
CA GLY A 54 -0.91 -5.85 -10.89
C GLY A 54 -0.17 -5.96 -12.22
N LYS A 55 1.17 -5.92 -12.18
CA LYS A 55 2.05 -5.93 -13.37
C LYS A 55 1.74 -7.05 -14.38
N SER A 56 1.38 -8.24 -13.89
CA SER A 56 1.06 -9.40 -14.74
C SER A 56 -0.45 -9.62 -14.92
N GLY A 57 -1.28 -8.75 -14.34
CA GLY A 57 -2.73 -8.82 -14.47
C GLY A 57 -3.18 -8.30 -15.82
N LYS A 58 -4.32 -8.82 -16.29
CA LYS A 58 -4.97 -8.39 -17.53
C LYS A 58 -6.40 -7.97 -17.22
N LEU A 59 -6.98 -7.11 -18.06
CA LEU A 59 -8.38 -6.70 -17.92
C LEU A 59 -9.34 -7.90 -18.07
N GLU A 60 -8.94 -8.90 -18.88
CA GLU A 60 -9.63 -10.19 -19.04
C GLU A 60 -9.82 -10.97 -17.72
N ASN A 61 -9.06 -10.65 -16.67
CA ASN A 61 -9.24 -11.26 -15.35
C ASN A 61 -10.47 -10.69 -14.60
N VAL A 62 -11.02 -9.57 -15.07
CA VAL A 62 -12.27 -8.99 -14.56
C VAL A 62 -13.40 -9.53 -15.42
N LEU A 63 -14.25 -10.37 -14.81
CA LEU A 63 -15.28 -11.14 -15.53
C LEU A 63 -16.53 -10.33 -15.87
N VAL A 64 -16.71 -9.18 -15.20
CA VAL A 64 -17.83 -8.26 -15.40
C VAL A 64 -17.43 -7.15 -16.37
N SER A 65 -18.40 -6.60 -17.08
CA SER A 65 -18.13 -5.51 -18.02
C SER A 65 -17.82 -4.20 -17.30
N GLN A 66 -17.26 -3.22 -18.02
CA GLN A 66 -16.96 -1.91 -17.44
C GLN A 66 -18.24 -1.16 -17.03
N GLU A 67 -19.35 -1.43 -17.70
CA GLU A 67 -20.67 -0.87 -17.39
C GLU A 67 -21.28 -1.45 -16.11
N GLU A 68 -20.82 -2.63 -15.68
CA GLU A 68 -21.27 -3.33 -14.46
C GLU A 68 -20.43 -2.99 -13.22
N LEU A 69 -19.38 -2.18 -13.38
CA LEU A 69 -18.47 -1.69 -12.32
C LEU A 69 -18.84 -0.28 -11.86
#